data_AF-A0A9P7KC70-F1
#
_entry.id   AF-A0A9P7KC70-F1
#
_cell.length_a   1.000
_cell.length_b   1.000
_cell.length_c   1.000
_cell.angle_alpha   90.00
_cell.angle_beta   90.00
_cell.angle_gamma   90.00
#
_symmetry.space_group_name_H-M   'P 1'
#
loop_
_entity.id
_entity.type
_entity.pdbx_description
1 polymer ?
#
loop_
_entity_poly.entity_id
_entity_poly.type
_entity_poly.pdbx_seq_one_letter_code
_entity_poly.pdbx_strand_id
1 'polypeptide(L)'
;MIRLPSVSRAFSRRWATRGLASAAGNLPNSNSPIVSKLKFFNSVTGSDELIPTFRVLDGVGKPIDGAEIPEIDEKLAHRLYENMQLLPTLDNILYNVQRQGKISFYMTSHGEEATIIGSAAGLANDDE
;
A
#
# COMPACT_ATOMS: atom_id res chain seq x y z
N MET A 1 -27.07 29.97 -54.59
CA MET A 1 -27.27 28.54 -54.26
C MET A 1 -26.11 28.11 -53.38
N ILE A 2 -26.41 27.90 -52.10
CA ILE A 2 -25.48 27.79 -50.98
C ILE A 2 -24.92 26.35 -50.93
N ARG A 3 -23.60 26.18 -50.76
CA ARG A 3 -22.95 24.88 -50.58
C ARG A 3 -22.44 24.74 -49.14
N LEU A 4 -23.02 23.81 -48.41
CA LEU A 4 -22.57 23.19 -47.15
C LEU A 4 -23.04 21.72 -47.22
N PRO A 5 -22.48 20.73 -46.47
CA PRO A 5 -21.18 20.64 -45.80
C PRO A 5 -20.48 19.28 -46.10
N SER A 6 -19.27 19.05 -45.58
CA SER A 6 -18.86 17.72 -45.08
C SER A 6 -17.61 17.89 -44.21
N VAL A 7 -17.83 17.98 -42.90
CA VAL A 7 -16.76 17.91 -41.90
C VAL A 7 -16.42 16.43 -41.75
N SER A 8 -15.25 16.03 -42.26
CA SER A 8 -14.70 14.71 -42.02
C SER A 8 -14.38 14.58 -40.53
N ARG A 9 -15.12 13.70 -39.84
CA ARG A 9 -14.80 13.28 -38.47
C ARG A 9 -13.46 12.56 -38.49
N ALA A 10 -12.41 13.23 -38.05
CA ALA A 10 -11.16 12.58 -37.65
C ALA A 10 -11.48 11.61 -36.50
N PHE A 11 -11.40 10.31 -36.78
CA PHE A 11 -11.57 9.27 -35.79
C PHE A 11 -10.36 9.33 -34.85
N SER A 12 -10.51 10.07 -33.75
CA SER A 12 -9.57 10.05 -32.64
C SER A 12 -9.44 8.61 -32.18
N ARG A 13 -8.25 8.03 -32.38
CA ARG A 13 -7.86 6.80 -31.69
C ARG A 13 -7.84 7.12 -30.21
N ARG A 14 -8.97 6.88 -29.53
CA ARG A 14 -8.99 6.78 -28.07
C ARG A 14 -7.94 5.73 -27.70
N TRP A 15 -6.84 6.20 -27.11
CA TRP A 15 -5.98 5.33 -26.34
C TRP A 15 -6.84 4.81 -25.20
N ALA A 16 -7.36 3.60 -25.36
CA ALA A 16 -7.87 2.86 -24.23
C ALA A 16 -6.66 2.62 -23.33
N THR A 17 -6.55 3.42 -22.26
CA THR A 17 -5.77 3.03 -21.10
C THR A 17 -6.41 1.74 -20.61
N ARG A 18 -5.84 0.62 -21.04
CA ARG A 18 -6.15 -0.70 -20.51
C ARG A 18 -5.95 -0.57 -19.01
N GLY A 19 -7.04 -0.65 -18.25
CA GLY A 19 -7.00 -0.61 -16.80
C GLY A 19 -5.93 -1.57 -16.30
N LEU A 20 -5.23 -1.17 -15.24
CA LEU A 20 -4.25 -2.01 -14.55
C LEU A 20 -5.00 -3.16 -13.86
N ALA A 21 -5.50 -4.11 -14.65
CA ALA A 21 -5.89 -5.42 -14.16
C ALA A 21 -4.58 -6.14 -13.82
N SER A 22 -4.13 -5.94 -12.58
CA SER A 22 -2.98 -6.63 -12.03
C SER A 22 -3.30 -8.10 -11.86
N ALA A 23 -2.35 -8.96 -12.22
CA ALA A 23 -2.43 -10.40 -12.00
C ALA A 23 -2.65 -10.77 -10.50
N ALA A 24 -2.39 -9.85 -9.58
CA ALA A 24 -2.53 -10.04 -8.14
C ALA A 24 -3.98 -9.96 -7.61
N GLY A 25 -4.97 -9.62 -8.45
CA GLY A 25 -6.37 -9.54 -8.06
C GLY A 25 -6.71 -8.28 -7.24
N ASN A 26 -7.77 -8.37 -6.44
CA ASN A 26 -8.26 -7.28 -5.58
C ASN A 26 -7.86 -7.49 -4.12
N LEU A 27 -7.81 -6.40 -3.36
CA LEU A 27 -7.62 -6.44 -1.91
C LEU A 27 -8.75 -7.26 -1.25
N PRO A 28 -8.46 -8.13 -0.26
CA PRO A 28 -9.49 -8.88 0.44
C PRO A 28 -10.58 -7.94 1.00
N ASN A 29 -11.84 -8.33 0.86
CA ASN A 29 -13.01 -7.57 1.31
C ASN A 29 -13.19 -6.18 0.65
N SER A 30 -12.49 -5.89 -0.45
CA SER A 30 -12.60 -4.64 -1.19
C SER A 30 -12.56 -4.87 -2.71
N ASN A 31 -13.13 -3.94 -3.46
CA ASN A 31 -13.03 -3.93 -4.93
C ASN A 31 -11.79 -3.16 -5.43
N SER A 32 -10.89 -2.75 -4.52
CA SER A 32 -9.64 -2.06 -4.88
C SER A 32 -8.66 -3.03 -5.57
N PRO A 33 -8.22 -2.74 -6.81
CA PRO A 33 -7.25 -3.57 -7.51
C PRO A 33 -5.86 -3.41 -6.87
N ILE A 34 -5.14 -4.51 -6.72
CA ILE A 34 -3.76 -4.51 -6.22
C ILE A 34 -2.83 -4.05 -7.34
N VAL A 35 -1.85 -3.19 -7.10
CA VAL A 35 -0.86 -2.78 -8.11
C VAL A 35 0.56 -2.90 -7.57
N SER A 36 1.49 -3.36 -8.42
CA SER A 36 2.91 -3.48 -8.09
C SER A 36 3.72 -2.23 -8.42
N LYS A 37 3.20 -1.36 -9.29
CA LYS A 37 3.85 -0.10 -9.70
C LYS A 37 3.02 1.08 -9.27
N LEU A 38 3.66 1.98 -8.52
CA LEU A 38 3.03 3.20 -8.03
C LEU A 38 2.79 4.16 -9.20
N LYS A 39 1.57 4.67 -9.31
CA LYS A 39 1.18 5.67 -10.32
C LYS A 39 0.33 6.73 -9.67
N PHE A 40 0.75 7.98 -9.79
CA PHE A 40 -0.04 9.12 -9.35
C PHE A 40 -1.09 9.46 -10.39
N PHE A 41 -2.32 9.67 -9.94
CA PHE A 41 -3.45 10.09 -10.78
C PHE A 41 -4.35 11.04 -9.99
N ASN A 42 -5.18 11.79 -10.70
CA ASN A 42 -6.14 12.69 -10.08
C ASN A 42 -7.47 11.96 -9.86
N SER A 43 -7.81 11.71 -8.60
CA SER A 43 -9.04 10.99 -8.22
C SER A 43 -10.32 11.82 -8.36
N VAL A 44 -10.22 13.15 -8.51
CA VAL A 44 -11.39 14.05 -8.48
C VAL A 44 -11.91 14.38 -9.89
N THR A 45 -11.05 14.38 -10.90
CA THR A 45 -11.37 15.02 -12.21
C THR A 45 -11.57 14.06 -13.38
N GLY A 46 -11.40 12.73 -13.23
CA GLY A 46 -11.30 11.88 -14.43
C GLY A 46 -11.73 10.42 -14.39
N SER A 47 -12.06 9.82 -13.25
CA SER A 47 -12.38 8.39 -13.22
C SER A 47 -13.14 7.99 -11.96
N ASP A 48 -14.31 7.33 -12.10
CA ASP A 48 -15.00 6.57 -11.04
C ASP A 48 -14.19 5.32 -10.59
N GLU A 49 -12.88 5.31 -10.83
CA GLU A 49 -11.99 4.21 -10.51
C GLU A 49 -11.52 4.34 -9.06
N LEU A 50 -11.70 3.26 -8.29
CA LEU A 50 -11.22 3.17 -6.92
C LEU A 50 -9.70 3.35 -6.86
N ILE A 51 -9.20 3.96 -5.79
CA ILE A 51 -7.75 4.06 -5.55
C ILE A 51 -7.18 2.64 -5.44
N PRO A 52 -6.22 2.26 -6.29
CA PRO A 52 -5.60 0.94 -6.27
C PRO A 52 -4.74 0.77 -5.01
N THR A 53 -4.60 -0.47 -4.54
CA THR A 53 -3.79 -0.79 -3.37
C THR A 53 -2.38 -1.20 -3.80
N PHE A 54 -1.37 -0.45 -3.37
CA PHE A 54 0.03 -0.80 -3.63
C PHE A 54 0.46 -2.01 -2.79
N ARG A 55 1.16 -2.97 -3.42
CA ARG A 55 1.69 -4.16 -2.75
C ARG A 55 3.00 -4.60 -3.39
N VAL A 56 3.96 -5.01 -2.55
CA VAL A 56 5.26 -5.54 -2.99
C VAL A 56 5.33 -7.06 -2.81
N LEU A 57 4.91 -7.57 -1.64
CA LEU A 57 4.97 -8.99 -1.29
C LEU A 57 3.58 -9.63 -1.29
N ASP A 58 3.52 -10.92 -1.63
CA ASP A 58 2.35 -11.77 -1.46
C ASP A 58 2.21 -12.32 -0.03
N GLY A 59 1.18 -13.14 0.21
CA GLY A 59 0.90 -13.71 1.54
C GLY A 59 1.90 -14.77 2.01
N VAL A 60 2.84 -15.21 1.16
CA VAL A 60 3.92 -16.13 1.52
C VAL A 60 5.29 -15.43 1.54
N GLY A 61 5.31 -14.10 1.42
CA GLY A 61 6.53 -13.29 1.48
C GLY A 61 7.32 -13.26 0.18
N LYS A 62 6.73 -13.63 -0.96
CA LYS A 62 7.38 -13.52 -2.28
C LYS A 62 6.98 -12.22 -2.99
N PRO A 63 7.89 -11.60 -3.76
CA PRO A 63 7.56 -10.44 -4.58
C PRO A 63 6.46 -10.76 -5.60
N ILE A 64 5.48 -9.87 -5.75
CA ILE A 64 4.44 -10.00 -6.79
C ILE A 64 5.00 -9.60 -8.16
N ASP A 65 4.36 -10.06 -9.24
CA ASP A 65 4.83 -9.81 -10.60
C ASP A 65 4.99 -8.31 -10.90
N GLY A 66 6.20 -7.96 -11.36
CA GLY A 66 6.57 -6.59 -11.69
C GLY A 66 6.76 -5.65 -10.50
N ALA A 67 6.79 -6.16 -9.27
CA ALA A 67 7.16 -5.39 -8.09
C ALA A 67 8.65 -5.05 -8.09
N GLU A 68 8.95 -3.82 -7.70
CA GLU A 68 10.30 -3.35 -7.45
C GLU A 68 10.62 -3.57 -5.97
N ILE A 69 11.62 -4.41 -5.69
CA ILE A 69 12.03 -4.71 -4.31
C ILE A 69 12.95 -3.58 -3.85
N PRO A 70 12.67 -2.92 -2.71
CA PRO A 70 13.56 -1.92 -2.17
C PRO A 70 14.89 -2.55 -1.77
N GLU A 71 16.00 -1.85 -2.03
CA GLU A 71 17.31 -2.26 -1.56
C GLU A 71 17.38 -2.09 -0.04
N ILE A 72 17.42 -3.22 0.67
CA ILE A 72 17.56 -3.28 2.12
C ILE A 72 18.76 -4.14 2.47
N ASP A 73 19.62 -3.63 3.35
CA ASP A 73 20.73 -4.40 3.90
C ASP A 73 20.22 -5.50 4.84
N GLU A 74 20.93 -6.63 4.91
CA GLU A 74 20.59 -7.77 5.76
C GLU A 74 20.45 -7.33 7.22
N LYS A 75 21.37 -6.47 7.70
CA LYS A 75 21.33 -5.94 9.06
C LYS A 75 20.05 -5.14 9.33
N LEU A 76 19.59 -4.36 8.35
CA LEU A 76 18.35 -3.59 8.47
C LEU A 76 17.15 -4.54 8.47
N ALA A 77 17.10 -5.50 7.55
CA ALA A 77 16.03 -6.50 7.47
C ALA A 77 15.88 -7.28 8.79
N HIS A 78 17.00 -7.73 9.38
CA HIS A 78 17.01 -8.39 10.69
C HIS A 78 16.44 -7.51 11.79
N ARG A 79 16.86 -6.23 11.86
CA ARG A 79 16.33 -5.29 12.86
C ARG A 79 14.83 -5.03 12.71
N LEU A 80 14.32 -4.92 11.49
CA LEU A 80 12.87 -4.78 11.26
C LEU A 80 12.12 -6.00 11.78
N TYR A 81 12.62 -7.20 11.47
CA TYR A 81 11.99 -8.44 11.92
C TYR A 81 12.01 -8.59 13.44
N GLU A 82 13.15 -8.33 14.09
CA GLU A 82 13.28 -8.36 15.55
C GLU A 82 12.30 -7.40 16.23
N ASN A 83 12.17 -6.18 15.72
CA ASN A 83 11.24 -5.19 16.25
C ASN A 83 9.77 -5.62 16.06
N MET A 84 9.42 -6.17 14.89
CA MET A 84 8.07 -6.69 14.63
C MET A 84 7.72 -7.90 15.53
N GLN A 85 8.70 -8.71 15.93
CA GLN A 85 8.48 -9.82 16.87
C GLN A 85 8.44 -9.36 18.34
N LEU A 86 9.20 -8.32 18.68
CA LEU A 86 9.24 -7.76 20.03
C LEU A 86 7.91 -7.08 20.40
N LEU A 87 7.32 -6.34 19.46
CA LEU A 87 6.14 -5.51 19.71
C LEU A 87 4.93 -6.31 20.28
N PRO A 88 4.54 -7.47 19.73
CA PRO A 88 3.50 -8.32 20.32
C PRO A 88 3.85 -8.84 21.73
N THR A 89 5.13 -9.08 22.00
CA THR A 89 5.58 -9.51 23.34
C THR A 89 5.41 -8.39 24.36
N LEU A 90 5.79 -7.18 23.97
CA LEU A 90 5.63 -5.99 24.79
C LEU A 90 4.14 -5.66 25.03
N ASP A 91 3.32 -5.78 23.99
CA ASP A 91 1.86 -5.62 24.07
C ASP A 91 1.24 -6.54 25.11
N ASN A 92 1.59 -7.83 25.09
CA ASN A 92 1.08 -8.80 26.07
C ASN A 92 1.48 -8.45 27.50
N ILE A 93 2.73 -8.03 27.72
CA ILE A 93 3.22 -7.66 29.05
C ILE A 93 2.48 -6.42 29.56
N LEU A 94 2.44 -5.35 28.75
CA LEU A 94 1.86 -4.07 29.18
C LEU A 94 0.35 -4.15 29.32
N TYR A 95 -0.33 -4.93 28.47
CA TYR A 95 -1.74 -5.25 28.66
C TYR A 95 -2.00 -5.93 30.02
N ASN A 96 -1.19 -6.92 30.39
CA ASN A 96 -1.32 -7.59 31.69
C ASN A 96 -1.01 -6.66 32.87
N VAL A 97 -0.01 -5.79 32.74
CA VAL A 97 0.32 -4.75 33.73
C VAL A 97 -0.84 -3.78 33.91
N GLN A 98 -1.50 -3.37 32.82
CA GLN A 98 -2.71 -2.55 32.84
C GLN A 98 -3.86 -3.27 33.55
N ARG A 99 -4.09 -4.55 33.26
CA ARG A 99 -5.12 -5.38 33.91
C ARG A 99 -4.90 -5.57 35.40
N GLN A 100 -3.67 -5.45 35.87
CA GLN A 100 -3.29 -5.44 37.30
C GLN A 100 -3.42 -4.05 37.95
N GLY A 101 -3.81 -3.02 37.20
CA GLY A 101 -3.94 -1.65 37.70
C GLY A 101 -2.60 -0.95 37.96
N LYS A 102 -1.49 -1.47 37.44
CA LYS A 102 -0.15 -0.89 37.62
C LYS A 102 0.12 0.31 36.71
N ILE A 103 -0.57 0.38 35.57
CA ILE A 103 -0.62 1.54 34.67
C ILE A 103 -2.07 1.85 34.33
N SER A 104 -2.39 3.13 34.11
CA SER A 104 -3.77 3.58 33.92
C SER A 104 -4.34 3.22 32.56
N PHE A 105 -3.51 3.21 31.51
CA PHE A 105 -3.97 3.05 30.13
C PHE A 105 -2.91 2.36 29.26
N TYR A 106 -3.36 1.47 28.37
CA TYR A 106 -2.55 0.84 27.35
C TYR A 106 -3.43 0.38 26.17
N MET A 107 -2.91 0.49 24.95
CA MET A 107 -3.55 -0.04 23.73
C MET A 107 -2.56 -0.94 23.00
N THR A 108 -3.04 -2.11 22.55
CA THR A 108 -2.27 -3.06 21.75
C THR A 108 -2.33 -2.70 20.27
N SER A 109 -1.30 -3.04 19.52
CA SER A 109 -1.14 -2.76 18.08
C SER A 109 -1.04 -4.04 17.24
N HIS A 110 -1.76 -5.07 17.66
CA HIS A 110 -1.75 -6.38 17.00
C HIS A 110 -2.23 -6.29 15.55
N GLY A 111 -1.43 -6.78 14.62
CA GLY A 111 -1.70 -6.73 13.18
C GLY A 111 -1.27 -5.42 12.51
N GLU A 112 -0.74 -4.45 13.25
CA GLU A 112 -0.24 -3.17 12.73
C GLU A 112 1.29 -3.05 12.81
N GLU A 113 1.99 -4.14 13.15
CA GLU A 113 3.44 -4.14 13.40
C GLU A 113 4.24 -3.69 12.18
N ALA A 114 3.87 -4.19 11.00
CA ALA A 114 4.52 -3.82 9.74
C ALA A 114 4.29 -2.35 9.37
N THR A 115 3.12 -1.80 9.68
CA THR A 115 2.80 -0.39 9.42
C THR A 115 3.64 0.51 10.32
N ILE A 116 3.75 0.19 11.61
CA ILE A 116 4.50 0.99 12.59
C ILE A 116 6.01 0.91 12.31
N ILE A 117 6.56 -0.29 12.21
CA ILE A 117 8.00 -0.49 12.05
C ILE A 117 8.47 -0.13 10.63
N GLY A 118 7.67 -0.47 9.61
CA GLY A 118 8.01 -0.18 8.22
C GLY A 118 7.98 1.31 7.88
N SER A 119 7.00 2.06 8.39
CA SER A 119 6.95 3.51 8.18
C SER A 119 8.12 4.22 8.88
N ALA A 120 8.42 3.86 10.13
CA ALA A 120 9.56 4.40 10.87
C ALA A 120 10.90 4.11 10.17
N ALA A 121 11.05 2.94 9.56
CA ALA A 121 12.24 2.59 8.79
C ALA A 121 12.40 3.36 7.48
N GLY A 122 11.33 3.97 6.98
CA GLY A 122 11.36 4.84 5.80
C GLY A 122 11.78 6.29 6.09
N LEU A 123 11.88 6.67 7.37
CA LEU A 123 12.31 8.01 7.79
C LEU A 123 13.83 8.08 7.99
N ALA A 124 14.39 9.28 7.85
CA ALA A 124 15.72 9.59 8.34
C ALA A 124 15.70 9.70 9.88
N ASN A 125 16.85 9.50 10.52
CA ASN A 125 16.93 9.54 11.99
C ASN A 125 16.71 10.95 12.58
N ASP A 126 16.83 11.97 11.73
CA ASP A 126 16.67 13.39 12.05
C ASP A 126 15.36 13.99 11.51
N ASP A 127 14.47 13.16 10.96
CA ASP A 127 13.10 13.58 10.61
C ASP A 127 12.26 13.78 11.90
N GLU A 128 11.48 14.87 11.94
CA GLU A 128 10.54 15.23 13.03
C GLU A 128 9.11 14.69 12.81
#